data_AF-A0A7V9NXK2-F1
#
_entry.id   AF-A0A7V9NXK2-F1
#
_cell.length_a   1.000
_cell.length_b   1.000
_cell.length_c   1.000
_cell.angle_alpha   90.00
_cell.angle_beta   90.00
_cell.angle_gamma   90.00
#
_symmetry.space_group_name_H-M   'P 1'
#
loop_
_entity.id
_entity.type
_entity.pdbx_description
1 polymer ?
#
loop_
_entity_poly.entity_id
_entity_poly.type
_entity_poly.pdbx_seq_one_letter_code
_entity_poly.pdbx_strand_id
1 'polypeptide(L)'
;MKKDLLNIKDLLDERYLKYNHRSFIENDPISIPHQFTKKEDIEIAAFLAATIAWGNRKSIITNANKLMTWMDNSPHAFILDHSKKELKRFEKFVHRTFNGKDCIFFLQSLQNIYKQHKGLEGAFKNEINTADKNLMHNIVSFRNVFLDTNHLSRSEKHISDPAKKSSAKRLCMFLRWMVRDDKKGVDFGIWKSISPKDLCLPLDVHTGNVSRTLGLLKRTQNDWQAVEEITSVLKSFDPKDPVKYDFSLFGIGVNKDL
;
A
#
# COMPACT_ATOMS: atom_id res chain seq x y z
N MET A 1 -28.53 -4.68 16.33
CA MET A 1 -27.18 -4.06 16.22
C MET A 1 -26.04 -4.96 16.70
N LYS A 2 -25.94 -5.36 17.98
CA LYS A 2 -24.82 -6.25 18.43
C LYS A 2 -24.84 -7.66 17.78
N LYS A 3 -26.02 -8.26 17.64
CA LYS A 3 -26.20 -9.58 16.97
C LYS A 3 -25.85 -9.51 15.47
N ASP A 4 -26.19 -8.41 14.82
CA ASP A 4 -25.89 -8.19 13.40
C ASP A 4 -24.39 -8.01 13.16
N LEU A 5 -23.70 -7.27 14.05
CA LEU A 5 -22.24 -7.12 14.00
C LEU A 5 -21.50 -8.43 14.24
N LEU A 6 -22.02 -9.30 15.11
CA LEU A 6 -21.42 -10.62 15.33
C LEU A 6 -21.52 -11.48 14.08
N ASN A 7 -22.68 -11.52 13.43
CA ASN A 7 -22.87 -12.23 12.17
C ASN A 7 -21.96 -11.69 11.06
N ILE A 8 -21.79 -10.36 10.97
CA ILE A 8 -20.87 -9.74 9.99
C ILE A 8 -19.43 -10.12 10.30
N LYS A 9 -19.01 -10.09 11.57
CA LYS A 9 -17.67 -10.52 11.95
C LYS A 9 -17.41 -11.97 11.52
N ASP A 10 -18.33 -12.88 11.81
CA ASP A 10 -18.17 -14.30 11.46
C ASP A 10 -18.08 -14.50 9.94
N LEU A 11 -18.91 -13.78 9.17
CA LEU A 11 -18.82 -13.72 7.71
C LEU A 11 -17.43 -13.23 7.27
N LEU A 12 -16.94 -12.12 7.84
CA LEU A 12 -15.64 -11.57 7.46
C LEU A 12 -14.48 -12.49 7.85
N ASP A 13 -14.55 -13.19 8.99
CA ASP A 13 -13.54 -14.17 9.40
C ASP A 13 -13.52 -15.37 8.45
N GLU A 14 -14.68 -15.91 8.06
CA GLU A 14 -14.80 -16.99 7.06
C GLU A 14 -14.17 -16.57 5.72
N ARG A 15 -14.51 -15.37 5.24
CA ARG A 15 -13.99 -14.84 3.97
C ARG A 15 -12.50 -14.54 4.04
N TYR A 16 -11.99 -14.11 5.19
CA TYR A 16 -10.54 -13.97 5.39
C TYR A 16 -9.83 -15.32 5.23
N LEU A 17 -10.40 -16.39 5.78
CA LEU A 17 -9.83 -17.74 5.62
C LEU A 17 -9.84 -18.20 4.16
N LYS A 18 -10.93 -17.91 3.43
CA LYS A 18 -11.09 -18.23 2.00
C LYS A 18 -10.10 -17.47 1.11
N TYR A 19 -9.95 -16.16 1.29
CA TYR A 19 -9.20 -15.32 0.35
C TYR A 19 -7.74 -15.08 0.74
N ASN A 20 -7.40 -15.10 2.04
CA ASN A 20 -6.01 -14.99 2.45
C ASN A 20 -5.32 -16.36 2.30
N HIS A 21 -4.83 -16.64 1.11
CA HIS A 21 -4.13 -17.88 0.76
C HIS A 21 -3.11 -17.56 -0.34
N ARG A 22 -2.04 -18.37 -0.50
CA ARG A 22 -0.95 -18.10 -1.45
C ARG A 22 -1.41 -17.95 -2.90
N SER A 23 -2.51 -18.58 -3.29
CA SER A 23 -3.14 -18.39 -4.60
C SER A 23 -3.59 -16.95 -4.88
N PHE A 24 -3.73 -16.11 -3.85
CA PHE A 24 -3.97 -14.67 -3.99
C PHE A 24 -2.81 -13.97 -4.71
N ILE A 25 -1.57 -14.43 -4.49
CA ILE A 25 -0.35 -13.74 -4.93
C ILE A 25 -0.27 -13.67 -6.46
N GLU A 26 -0.48 -14.80 -7.15
CA GLU A 26 -0.21 -14.97 -8.58
C GLU A 26 -0.82 -13.86 -9.46
N ASN A 27 -2.03 -13.44 -9.13
CA ASN A 27 -2.79 -12.47 -9.91
C ASN A 27 -2.88 -11.10 -9.24
N ASP A 28 -2.15 -10.86 -8.15
CA ASP A 28 -2.17 -9.58 -7.43
C ASP A 28 -0.83 -8.83 -7.60
N PRO A 29 -0.82 -7.49 -7.59
CA PRO A 29 0.43 -6.73 -7.66
C PRO A 29 1.45 -7.08 -6.56
N ILE A 30 1.03 -7.68 -5.44
CA ILE A 30 1.95 -8.23 -4.43
C ILE A 30 2.87 -9.34 -4.98
N SER A 31 2.54 -9.98 -6.11
CA SER A 31 3.45 -10.93 -6.79
C SER A 31 4.80 -10.33 -7.16
N ILE A 32 4.89 -9.00 -7.35
CA ILE A 32 6.10 -8.31 -7.78
C ILE A 32 7.19 -8.36 -6.69
N PRO A 33 6.92 -7.89 -5.45
CA PRO A 33 7.90 -8.04 -4.37
C PRO A 33 8.21 -9.49 -3.99
N HIS A 34 7.30 -10.45 -4.25
CA HIS A 34 7.54 -11.89 -3.97
C HIS A 34 8.61 -12.52 -4.87
N GLN A 35 9.10 -11.81 -5.88
CA GLN A 35 10.24 -12.23 -6.71
C GLN A 35 11.60 -12.06 -6.00
N PHE A 36 11.62 -11.37 -4.85
CA PHE A 36 12.83 -10.98 -4.15
C PHE A 36 12.88 -11.54 -2.73
N THR A 37 14.10 -11.70 -2.22
CA THR A 37 14.35 -12.16 -0.83
C THR A 37 15.05 -11.10 0.02
N LYS A 38 15.81 -10.19 -0.60
CA LYS A 38 16.46 -9.08 0.08
C LYS A 38 15.42 -8.04 0.51
N LYS A 39 15.48 -7.62 1.78
CA LYS A 39 14.53 -6.66 2.40
C LYS A 39 14.32 -5.42 1.54
N GLU A 40 15.40 -4.76 1.13
CA GLU A 40 15.29 -3.49 0.39
C GLU A 40 14.78 -3.69 -1.04
N ASP A 41 15.06 -4.85 -1.66
CA ASP A 41 14.49 -5.18 -2.98
C ASP A 41 12.98 -5.38 -2.88
N ILE A 42 12.52 -6.10 -1.86
CA ILE A 42 11.09 -6.28 -1.54
C ILE A 42 10.43 -4.92 -1.31
N GLU A 43 11.04 -4.05 -0.51
CA GLU A 43 10.50 -2.72 -0.20
C GLU A 43 10.31 -1.85 -1.46
N ILE A 44 11.35 -1.74 -2.30
CA ILE A 44 11.30 -0.93 -3.53
C ILE A 44 10.30 -1.51 -4.52
N ALA A 45 10.33 -2.83 -4.73
CA ALA A 45 9.41 -3.52 -5.63
C ALA A 45 7.96 -3.34 -5.18
N ALA A 46 7.68 -3.54 -3.88
CA ALA A 46 6.37 -3.35 -3.29
C ALA A 46 5.88 -1.91 -3.43
N PHE A 47 6.73 -0.94 -3.12
CA PHE A 47 6.35 0.48 -3.18
C PHE A 47 6.02 0.93 -4.61
N LEU A 48 6.85 0.55 -5.60
CA LEU A 48 6.62 0.88 -7.00
C LEU A 48 5.38 0.15 -7.56
N ALA A 49 5.18 -1.12 -7.22
CA ALA A 49 3.99 -1.88 -7.62
C ALA A 49 2.71 -1.27 -7.02
N ALA A 50 2.73 -0.94 -5.72
CA ALA A 50 1.61 -0.30 -5.04
C ALA A 50 1.32 1.11 -5.58
N THR A 51 2.39 1.86 -5.92
CA THR A 51 2.28 3.17 -6.57
C THR A 51 1.40 3.05 -7.79
N ILE A 52 1.70 2.13 -8.72
CA ILE A 52 0.97 1.96 -9.98
C ILE A 52 -0.28 1.08 -9.90
N ALA A 53 -0.75 0.72 -8.71
CA ALA A 53 -1.87 -0.22 -8.54
C ALA A 53 -3.26 0.41 -8.80
N TRP A 54 -3.48 0.97 -9.98
CA TRP A 54 -4.80 1.45 -10.43
C TRP A 54 -5.05 1.18 -11.92
N GLY A 55 -6.30 0.82 -12.26
CA GLY A 55 -6.66 0.37 -13.60
C GLY A 55 -6.66 -1.14 -13.73
N ASN A 56 -6.39 -1.67 -14.93
CA ASN A 56 -6.49 -3.10 -15.18
C ASN A 56 -5.32 -3.87 -14.54
N ARG A 57 -5.65 -4.90 -13.75
CA ARG A 57 -4.73 -5.79 -13.03
C ARG A 57 -3.59 -6.34 -13.89
N LYS A 58 -3.86 -6.82 -15.10
CA LYS A 58 -2.81 -7.33 -16.01
C LYS A 58 -1.82 -6.22 -16.37
N SER A 59 -2.31 -5.03 -16.70
CA SER A 59 -1.46 -3.87 -17.02
C SER A 59 -0.61 -3.41 -15.83
N ILE A 60 -1.14 -3.50 -14.61
CA ILE A 60 -0.40 -3.19 -13.38
C ILE A 60 0.79 -4.15 -13.23
N ILE A 61 0.53 -5.46 -13.29
CA ILE A 61 1.56 -6.49 -13.14
C ILE A 61 2.60 -6.41 -14.26
N THR A 62 2.18 -6.25 -15.52
CA THR A 62 3.10 -6.08 -16.66
C THR A 62 4.03 -4.88 -16.47
N ASN A 63 3.49 -3.72 -16.06
CA ASN A 63 4.30 -2.52 -15.90
C ASN A 63 5.20 -2.56 -14.67
N ALA A 64 4.76 -3.22 -13.59
CA ALA A 64 5.58 -3.40 -12.39
C ALA A 64 6.76 -4.36 -12.68
N ASN A 65 6.53 -5.47 -13.38
CA ASN A 65 7.60 -6.36 -13.85
C ASN A 65 8.59 -5.62 -14.77
N LYS A 66 8.07 -4.79 -15.68
CA LYS A 66 8.90 -3.97 -16.55
C LYS A 66 9.81 -3.02 -15.77
N LEU A 67 9.34 -2.42 -14.67
CA LEU A 67 10.19 -1.62 -13.78
C LEU A 67 11.31 -2.47 -13.17
N MET A 68 10.99 -3.68 -12.68
CA MET A 68 12.00 -4.58 -12.11
C MET A 68 13.06 -4.97 -13.14
N THR A 69 12.64 -5.35 -14.35
CA THR A 69 13.55 -5.66 -15.45
C THR A 69 14.42 -4.46 -15.85
N TRP A 70 13.86 -3.25 -15.85
CA TRP A 70 14.61 -2.03 -16.15
C TRP A 70 15.62 -1.65 -15.07
N MET A 71 15.44 -2.17 -13.86
CA MET A 71 16.39 -2.11 -12.75
C MET A 71 17.22 -3.40 -12.63
N ASP A 72 17.36 -4.14 -13.73
CA ASP A 72 18.19 -5.34 -13.86
C ASP A 72 17.84 -6.45 -12.83
N ASN A 73 16.58 -6.47 -12.38
CA ASN A 73 16.08 -7.32 -11.29
C ASN A 73 16.92 -7.21 -10.00
N SER A 74 17.53 -6.05 -9.76
CA SER A 74 18.20 -5.69 -8.51
C SER A 74 17.82 -4.26 -8.11
N PRO A 75 16.54 -4.02 -7.76
CA PRO A 75 16.03 -2.68 -7.54
C PRO A 75 16.80 -1.87 -6.50
N HIS A 76 17.27 -2.48 -5.41
CA HIS A 76 18.06 -1.77 -4.39
C HIS A 76 19.41 -1.31 -4.95
N ALA A 77 20.16 -2.20 -5.62
CA ALA A 77 21.45 -1.82 -6.21
C ALA A 77 21.27 -0.71 -7.26
N PHE A 78 20.26 -0.85 -8.12
CA PHE A 78 19.92 0.18 -9.10
C PHE A 78 19.59 1.53 -8.44
N ILE A 79 18.76 1.54 -7.40
CA ILE A 79 18.40 2.78 -6.69
C ILE A 79 19.64 3.46 -6.09
N LEU A 80 20.57 2.71 -5.50
CA LEU A 80 21.79 3.30 -4.94
C LEU A 80 22.73 3.89 -5.99
N ASP A 81 22.89 3.19 -7.12
CA ASP A 81 24.05 3.41 -8.00
C ASP A 81 23.72 3.88 -9.42
N HIS A 82 22.44 4.01 -9.79
CA HIS A 82 22.07 4.39 -11.15
C HIS A 82 22.71 5.72 -11.60
N SER A 83 23.18 5.71 -12.85
CA SER A 83 23.68 6.89 -13.53
C SER A 83 22.56 7.63 -14.29
N LYS A 84 22.83 8.88 -14.67
CA LYS A 84 21.94 9.65 -15.56
C LYS A 84 21.68 8.94 -16.91
N LYS A 85 22.65 8.16 -17.40
CA LYS A 85 22.51 7.41 -18.66
C LYS A 85 21.50 6.28 -18.50
N GLU A 86 21.52 5.58 -17.37
CA GLU A 86 20.60 4.47 -17.10
C GLU A 86 19.17 4.96 -16.89
N LEU A 87 18.99 6.13 -16.29
CA LEU A 87 17.67 6.75 -16.11
C LEU A 87 16.95 7.06 -17.44
N LYS A 88 17.68 7.26 -18.55
CA LYS A 88 17.07 7.56 -19.85
C LYS A 88 16.04 6.52 -20.29
N ARG A 89 16.22 5.25 -19.93
CA ARG A 89 15.27 4.19 -20.29
C ARG A 89 13.89 4.41 -19.65
N PHE A 90 13.84 5.07 -18.49
CA PHE A 90 12.62 5.35 -17.74
C PHE A 90 11.82 6.54 -18.29
N GLU A 91 12.40 7.39 -19.14
CA GLU A 91 11.70 8.49 -19.81
C GLU A 91 10.49 8.00 -20.63
N LYS A 92 10.57 6.76 -21.13
CA LYS A 92 9.52 6.09 -21.91
C LYS A 92 8.50 5.33 -21.05
N PHE A 93 8.62 5.38 -19.72
CA PHE A 93 7.66 4.70 -18.84
C PHE A 93 6.30 5.40 -18.92
N VAL A 94 5.24 4.62 -19.08
CA VAL A 94 3.86 5.13 -19.02
C VAL A 94 2.97 4.10 -18.36
N HIS A 95 2.29 4.51 -17.31
CA HIS A 95 1.18 3.80 -16.70
C HIS A 95 0.05 4.78 -16.40
N ARG A 96 -0.97 4.82 -17.27
CA ARG A 96 -2.11 5.73 -17.15
C ARG A 96 -1.63 7.20 -17.08
N THR A 97 -1.76 7.86 -15.94
CA THR A 97 -1.34 9.25 -15.72
C THR A 97 0.07 9.41 -15.16
N PHE A 98 0.75 8.31 -14.81
CA PHE A 98 2.13 8.29 -14.34
C PHE A 98 3.05 8.00 -15.52
N ASN A 99 3.96 8.93 -15.79
CA ASN A 99 4.84 8.88 -16.96
C ASN A 99 6.31 8.92 -16.56
N GLY A 100 7.20 8.94 -17.55
CA GLY A 100 8.63 8.83 -17.33
C GLY A 100 9.24 9.91 -16.45
N LYS A 101 8.70 11.14 -16.47
CA LYS A 101 9.17 12.20 -15.56
C LYS A 101 8.78 11.89 -14.11
N ASP A 102 7.58 11.32 -13.88
CA ASP A 102 7.17 10.87 -12.54
C ASP A 102 8.02 9.68 -12.09
N CYS A 103 8.29 8.74 -13.01
CA CYS A 103 9.11 7.57 -12.74
C CYS A 103 10.53 7.95 -12.33
N ILE A 104 11.21 8.82 -13.09
CA ILE A 104 12.55 9.31 -12.77
C ILE A 104 12.57 10.01 -11.41
N PHE A 105 11.58 10.87 -11.14
CA PHE A 105 11.45 11.51 -9.83
C PHE A 105 11.32 10.47 -8.71
N PHE A 106 10.49 9.45 -8.87
CA PHE A 106 10.33 8.38 -7.88
C PHE A 106 11.64 7.64 -7.61
N LEU A 107 12.43 7.33 -8.64
CA LEU A 107 13.73 6.67 -8.49
C LEU A 107 14.75 7.56 -7.76
N GLN A 108 14.76 8.86 -8.06
CA GLN A 108 15.62 9.84 -7.39
C GLN A 108 15.23 10.03 -5.92
N SER A 109 13.94 10.12 -5.63
CA SER A 109 13.42 10.21 -4.26
C SER A 109 13.74 8.94 -3.45
N LEU A 110 13.56 7.76 -4.04
CA LEU A 110 13.99 6.50 -3.43
C LEU A 110 15.50 6.50 -3.15
N GLN A 111 16.34 6.98 -4.08
CA GLN A 111 17.77 7.09 -3.82
C GLN A 111 18.08 7.99 -2.63
N ASN A 112 17.41 9.15 -2.52
CA ASN A 112 17.54 10.02 -1.36
C ASN A 112 17.14 9.28 -0.06
N ILE A 113 15.99 8.60 -0.06
CA ILE A 113 15.49 7.83 1.08
C ILE A 113 16.47 6.74 1.53
N TYR A 114 17.02 5.96 0.60
CA TYR A 114 17.95 4.89 0.94
C TYR A 114 19.33 5.41 1.37
N LYS A 115 19.77 6.57 0.88
CA LYS A 115 21.04 7.18 1.28
C LYS A 115 20.98 7.98 2.58
N GLN A 116 19.86 8.64 2.87
CA GLN A 116 19.76 9.63 3.95
C GLN A 116 18.76 9.27 5.06
N HIS A 117 17.75 8.43 4.76
CA HIS A 117 16.61 8.18 5.67
C HIS A 117 16.48 6.73 6.12
N LYS A 118 17.55 5.92 5.98
CA LYS A 118 17.59 4.51 6.40
C LYS A 118 16.53 3.64 5.71
N GLY A 119 16.28 3.90 4.43
CA GLY A 119 15.34 3.14 3.60
C GLY A 119 13.88 3.49 3.84
N LEU A 120 12.97 2.76 3.20
CA LEU A 120 11.54 3.07 3.25
C LEU A 120 10.97 2.90 4.67
N GLU A 121 11.36 1.87 5.40
CA GLU A 121 10.91 1.69 6.80
C GLU A 121 11.32 2.88 7.69
N GLY A 122 12.54 3.40 7.49
CA GLY A 122 13.03 4.58 8.19
C GLY A 122 12.24 5.84 7.84
N ALA A 123 11.91 6.05 6.57
CA ALA A 123 11.14 7.21 6.12
C ALA A 123 9.66 7.20 6.59
N PHE A 124 9.08 6.02 6.84
CA PHE A 124 7.74 5.88 7.44
C PHE A 124 7.74 5.88 8.97
N LYS A 125 8.91 5.72 9.60
CA LYS A 125 9.02 5.73 11.06
C LYS A 125 8.77 7.14 11.56
N ASN A 126 7.72 7.30 12.35
CA ASN A 126 7.46 8.56 13.02
C ASN A 126 8.42 8.72 14.21
N GLU A 127 9.21 9.79 14.23
CA GLU A 127 10.04 10.16 15.37
C GLU A 127 9.28 11.03 16.38
N ILE A 128 8.12 11.56 15.99
CA ILE A 128 7.29 12.39 16.86
C ILE A 128 6.60 11.45 17.85
N ASN A 129 6.98 11.59 19.12
CA ASN A 129 6.41 10.90 20.26
C ASN A 129 5.03 11.51 20.59
N THR A 130 4.10 11.46 19.64
CA THR A 130 2.70 11.81 19.90
C THR A 130 2.07 10.68 20.68
N ALA A 131 1.34 11.02 21.76
CA ALA A 131 0.53 10.05 22.51
C ALA A 131 -0.44 9.26 21.59
N ASP A 132 -0.79 9.86 20.44
CA ASP A 132 -1.55 9.23 19.36
C ASP A 132 -0.62 8.75 18.24
N LYS A 133 -0.18 7.49 18.31
CA LYS A 133 0.43 6.79 17.17
C LYS A 133 -0.64 6.64 16.07
N ASN A 134 -0.65 7.55 15.11
CA ASN A 134 -1.60 7.53 13.99
C ASN A 134 -0.85 7.31 12.67
N LEU A 135 -1.26 6.30 11.90
CA LEU A 135 -0.72 5.99 10.58
C LEU A 135 -0.78 7.19 9.61
N MET A 136 -1.75 8.08 9.79
CA MET A 136 -1.85 9.34 9.05
C MET A 136 -0.57 10.16 9.15
N HIS A 137 -0.03 10.31 10.37
CA HIS A 137 1.20 11.07 10.60
C HIS A 137 2.39 10.40 9.91
N ASN A 138 2.50 9.07 10.01
CA ASN A 138 3.55 8.31 9.31
C ASN A 138 3.50 8.55 7.79
N ILE A 139 2.30 8.52 7.21
CA ILE A 139 2.10 8.76 5.77
C ILE A 139 2.46 10.21 5.40
N VAL A 140 2.06 11.20 6.19
CA VAL A 140 2.36 12.61 5.94
C VAL A 140 3.86 12.89 6.06
N SER A 141 4.51 12.37 7.10
CA SER A 141 5.96 12.49 7.28
C SER A 141 6.73 11.83 6.13
N PHE A 142 6.35 10.60 5.76
CA PHE A 142 6.91 9.93 4.59
C PHE A 142 6.74 10.77 3.32
N ARG A 143 5.53 11.31 3.10
CA ARG A 143 5.26 12.15 1.92
C ARG A 143 6.18 13.37 1.87
N ASN A 144 6.40 14.04 3.00
CA ASN A 144 7.29 15.20 3.05
C ASN A 144 8.73 14.83 2.67
N VAL A 145 9.26 13.73 3.22
CA VAL A 145 10.58 13.21 2.85
C VAL A 145 10.63 12.82 1.37
N PHE A 146 9.59 12.17 0.85
CA PHE A 146 9.55 11.71 -0.53
C PHE A 146 9.54 12.87 -1.55
N LEU A 147 8.95 14.01 -1.18
CA LEU A 147 8.85 15.19 -2.04
C LEU A 147 10.03 16.16 -1.88
N ASP A 148 11.00 15.87 -1.02
CA ASP A 148 12.13 16.79 -0.75
C ASP A 148 13.07 16.95 -1.95
N THR A 149 13.16 15.94 -2.83
CA THR A 149 13.95 16.02 -4.06
C THR A 149 13.24 16.84 -5.14
N ASN A 150 14.00 17.57 -5.98
CA ASN A 150 13.45 18.39 -7.07
C ASN A 150 12.50 17.60 -8.00
N HIS A 151 11.30 18.13 -8.22
CA HIS A 151 10.25 17.46 -8.97
C HIS A 151 9.22 18.44 -9.56
N LEU A 152 8.38 17.95 -10.47
CA LEU A 152 7.24 18.72 -10.98
C LEU A 152 6.07 18.61 -10.01
N SER A 153 5.38 19.71 -9.68
CA SER A 153 4.22 19.70 -8.76
C SER A 153 3.13 18.70 -9.17
N ARG A 154 2.95 18.45 -10.49
CA ARG A 154 1.99 17.44 -10.96
C ARG A 154 2.31 16.01 -10.51
N SER A 155 3.56 15.72 -10.16
CA SER A 155 4.04 14.39 -9.76
C SER A 155 3.61 14.06 -8.33
N GLU A 156 3.37 15.10 -7.51
CA GLU A 156 2.97 14.95 -6.11
C GLU A 156 1.67 14.17 -5.94
N LYS A 157 0.75 14.24 -6.92
CA LYS A 157 -0.54 13.49 -6.88
C LYS A 157 -0.35 11.97 -6.81
N HIS A 158 0.83 11.47 -7.16
CA HIS A 158 1.13 10.05 -7.12
C HIS A 158 1.46 9.55 -5.71
N ILE A 159 1.76 10.46 -4.77
CA ILE A 159 1.88 10.18 -3.33
C ILE A 159 0.70 10.81 -2.59
N SER A 160 -0.22 9.96 -2.16
CA SER A 160 -1.45 10.39 -1.49
C SER A 160 -1.17 11.19 -0.22
N ASP A 161 -1.96 12.24 0.00
CA ASP A 161 -1.92 13.09 1.19
C ASP A 161 -3.24 12.94 1.98
N PRO A 162 -3.25 12.17 3.08
CA PRO A 162 -4.44 12.01 3.90
C PRO A 162 -4.82 13.30 4.63
N ALA A 163 -3.88 14.23 4.89
CA ALA A 163 -4.19 15.55 5.46
C ALA A 163 -5.03 16.40 4.49
N LYS A 164 -4.95 16.10 3.18
CA LYS A 164 -5.83 16.67 2.14
C LYS A 164 -7.00 15.75 1.78
N LYS A 165 -7.48 14.95 2.73
CA LYS A 165 -8.65 14.05 2.61
C LYS A 165 -8.49 12.91 1.59
N SER A 166 -7.28 12.55 1.17
CA SER A 166 -7.09 11.31 0.40
C SER A 166 -7.36 10.08 1.28
N SER A 167 -8.02 9.03 0.77
CA SER A 167 -8.08 7.74 1.49
C SER A 167 -6.72 7.06 1.60
N ALA A 168 -5.70 7.56 0.89
CA ALA A 168 -4.34 7.02 0.85
C ALA A 168 -4.26 5.51 0.55
N LYS A 169 -5.27 4.95 -0.14
CA LYS A 169 -5.44 3.51 -0.40
C LYS A 169 -4.15 2.79 -0.78
N ARG A 170 -3.38 3.35 -1.72
CA ARG A 170 -2.14 2.73 -2.24
C ARG A 170 -1.06 2.63 -1.16
N LEU A 171 -0.92 3.64 -0.31
CA LEU A 171 0.03 3.64 0.80
C LEU A 171 -0.46 2.71 1.92
N CYS A 172 -1.75 2.70 2.24
CA CYS A 172 -2.31 1.71 3.18
C CYS A 172 -2.09 0.27 2.69
N MET A 173 -2.26 0.01 1.39
CA MET A 173 -2.01 -1.30 0.78
C MET A 173 -0.53 -1.69 0.87
N PHE A 174 0.37 -0.78 0.52
CA PHE A 174 1.83 -0.98 0.68
C PHE A 174 2.20 -1.28 2.14
N LEU A 175 1.68 -0.50 3.08
CA LEU A 175 1.93 -0.67 4.52
C LEU A 175 1.39 -2.01 5.04
N ARG A 176 0.21 -2.44 4.56
CA ARG A 176 -0.32 -3.78 4.85
C ARG A 176 0.70 -4.86 4.44
N TRP A 177 1.23 -4.79 3.22
CA TRP A 177 2.19 -5.77 2.74
C TRP A 177 3.48 -5.80 3.58
N MET A 178 4.00 -4.64 3.99
CA MET A 178 5.29 -4.56 4.69
C MET A 178 5.18 -4.88 6.19
N VAL A 179 4.09 -4.49 6.85
CA VAL A 179 3.94 -4.52 8.31
C VAL A 179 3.19 -5.75 8.79
N ARG A 180 2.14 -6.18 8.06
CA ARG A 180 1.28 -7.26 8.52
C ARG A 180 1.98 -8.60 8.36
N ASP A 181 2.03 -9.37 9.44
CA ASP A 181 2.49 -10.77 9.45
C ASP A 181 1.27 -11.68 9.57
N ASP A 182 0.88 -12.26 8.44
CA ASP A 182 -0.36 -13.03 8.33
C ASP A 182 -0.19 -14.53 8.56
N LYS A 183 1.04 -15.00 8.78
CA LYS A 183 1.45 -16.41 8.91
C LYS A 183 1.02 -17.34 7.75
N LYS A 184 0.47 -16.81 6.67
CA LYS A 184 0.07 -17.54 5.46
C LYS A 184 1.01 -17.28 4.28
N GLY A 185 1.85 -16.24 4.41
CA GLY A 185 2.90 -15.88 3.46
C GLY A 185 2.39 -15.03 2.31
N VAL A 186 1.26 -14.34 2.46
CA VAL A 186 0.81 -13.35 1.47
C VAL A 186 1.46 -12.00 1.77
N ASP A 187 1.21 -11.43 2.94
CA ASP A 187 1.93 -10.23 3.40
C ASP A 187 3.30 -10.61 3.98
N PHE A 188 4.28 -9.70 3.91
CA PHE A 188 5.68 -9.99 4.24
C PHE A 188 6.00 -9.85 5.74
N GLY A 189 5.38 -8.90 6.43
CA GLY A 189 5.63 -8.66 7.85
C GLY A 189 7.10 -8.30 8.19
N ILE A 190 7.86 -7.77 7.23
CA ILE A 190 9.30 -7.45 7.37
C ILE A 190 9.58 -6.14 8.12
N TRP A 191 8.58 -5.26 8.25
CA TRP A 191 8.71 -4.02 9.04
C TRP A 191 8.28 -4.25 10.48
N LYS A 192 9.09 -3.76 11.43
CA LYS A 192 8.85 -3.88 12.87
C LYS A 192 8.66 -2.52 13.56
N SER A 193 8.90 -1.42 12.84
CA SER A 193 8.72 -0.06 13.34
C SER A 193 7.24 0.34 13.55
N ILE A 194 6.31 -0.34 12.87
CA ILE A 194 4.86 -0.13 12.94
C ILE A 194 4.20 -1.44 13.36
N SER A 195 3.16 -1.40 14.19
CA SER A 195 2.42 -2.60 14.61
C SER A 195 1.22 -2.86 13.69
N PRO A 196 0.86 -4.12 13.38
CA PRO A 196 -0.32 -4.44 12.56
C PRO A 196 -1.62 -3.81 13.07
N LYS A 197 -1.79 -3.70 14.40
CA LYS A 197 -2.92 -3.01 15.04
C LYS A 197 -3.09 -1.52 14.64
N ASP A 198 -1.99 -0.88 14.21
CA ASP A 198 -1.95 0.53 13.86
C ASP A 198 -2.21 0.75 12.36
N LEU A 199 -2.33 -0.32 11.58
CA LEU A 199 -2.65 -0.24 10.15
C LEU A 199 -4.09 0.20 9.91
N CYS A 200 -4.30 0.83 8.75
CA CYS A 200 -5.59 1.30 8.28
C CYS A 200 -6.00 0.56 7.01
N LEU A 201 -7.31 0.40 6.81
CA LEU A 201 -7.86 -0.32 5.67
C LEU A 201 -7.46 0.36 4.33
N PRO A 202 -6.97 -0.38 3.33
CA PRO A 202 -6.79 0.11 1.95
C PRO A 202 -8.11 0.42 1.22
N LEU A 203 -8.84 1.44 1.66
CA LEU A 203 -10.19 1.75 1.19
C LEU A 203 -10.22 2.20 -0.28
N ASP A 204 -10.77 1.36 -1.15
CA ASP A 204 -11.15 1.69 -2.53
C ASP A 204 -12.68 1.72 -2.74
N VAL A 205 -13.10 1.90 -3.99
CA VAL A 205 -14.52 1.96 -4.36
C VAL A 205 -15.24 0.64 -4.05
N HIS A 206 -14.64 -0.51 -4.35
CA HIS A 206 -15.28 -1.81 -4.13
C HIS A 206 -15.42 -2.11 -2.65
N THR A 207 -14.33 -1.96 -1.91
CA THR A 207 -14.26 -2.16 -0.46
C THR A 207 -15.20 -1.20 0.28
N GLY A 208 -15.25 0.06 -0.15
CA GLY A 208 -16.18 1.04 0.41
C GLY A 208 -17.64 0.70 0.14
N ASN A 209 -17.98 0.21 -1.06
CA ASN A 209 -19.34 -0.20 -1.39
C ASN A 209 -19.78 -1.42 -0.56
N VAL A 210 -18.95 -2.47 -0.50
CA VAL A 210 -19.20 -3.66 0.34
C VAL A 210 -19.39 -3.25 1.80
N SER A 211 -18.52 -2.39 2.32
CA SER A 211 -18.60 -1.91 3.71
C SER A 211 -19.90 -1.15 3.99
N ARG A 212 -20.39 -0.35 3.04
CA ARG A 212 -21.68 0.36 3.16
C ARG A 212 -22.86 -0.61 3.10
N THR A 213 -22.83 -1.57 2.17
CA THR A 213 -23.87 -2.62 2.07
C THR A 213 -23.98 -3.42 3.36
N LEU A 214 -22.85 -3.74 3.99
CA LEU A 214 -22.80 -4.44 5.28
C LEU A 214 -23.11 -3.53 6.49
N GLY A 215 -23.31 -2.22 6.30
CA GLY A 215 -23.56 -1.27 7.38
C GLY A 215 -22.34 -0.94 8.25
N LEU A 216 -21.13 -1.29 7.81
CA LEU A 216 -19.86 -1.04 8.51
C LEU A 216 -19.30 0.37 8.27
N LEU A 217 -19.72 1.02 7.18
CA LEU A 217 -19.30 2.36 6.80
C LEU A 217 -20.55 3.20 6.47
N LYS A 218 -20.71 4.37 7.10
CA LYS A 218 -21.80 5.30 6.83
C LYS A 218 -21.38 6.43 5.90
N ARG A 219 -20.14 6.90 6.02
CA ARG A 219 -19.62 7.99 5.18
C ARG A 219 -19.68 7.63 3.70
N THR A 220 -20.26 8.51 2.89
CA THR A 220 -20.47 8.27 1.46
C THR A 220 -19.22 8.56 0.62
N GLN A 221 -18.36 9.47 1.07
CA GLN A 221 -17.07 9.75 0.42
C GLN A 221 -16.04 8.66 0.73
N ASN A 222 -15.08 8.46 -0.18
CA ASN A 222 -13.91 7.62 0.04
C ASN A 222 -12.69 8.50 0.35
N ASP A 223 -12.65 9.05 1.56
CA ASP A 223 -11.56 9.89 2.08
C ASP A 223 -10.98 9.31 3.37
N TRP A 224 -10.04 10.04 3.99
CA TRP A 224 -9.37 9.56 5.20
C TRP A 224 -10.34 9.34 6.38
N GLN A 225 -11.36 10.19 6.53
CA GLN A 225 -12.37 9.99 7.57
C GLN A 225 -13.15 8.68 7.38
N ALA A 226 -13.42 8.28 6.13
CA ALA A 226 -14.04 6.98 5.85
C ALA A 226 -13.10 5.82 6.21
N VAL A 227 -11.79 5.98 5.99
CA VAL A 227 -10.76 5.01 6.40
C VAL A 227 -10.72 4.87 7.92
N GLU A 228 -10.76 5.98 8.65
CA GLU A 228 -10.78 5.98 10.12
C GLU A 228 -12.06 5.32 10.67
N GLU A 229 -13.22 5.67 10.10
CA GLU A 229 -14.52 5.10 10.48
C GLU A 229 -14.52 3.57 10.33
N ILE A 230 -14.23 3.06 9.12
CA ILE A 230 -14.25 1.62 8.88
C ILE A 230 -13.17 0.89 9.69
N THR A 231 -11.97 1.46 9.80
CA THR A 231 -10.87 0.84 10.57
C THR A 231 -11.24 0.75 12.05
N SER A 232 -11.94 1.73 12.60
CA SER A 232 -12.44 1.69 13.98
C SER A 232 -13.43 0.55 14.20
N VAL A 233 -14.35 0.32 13.26
CA VAL A 233 -15.28 -0.82 13.32
C VAL A 233 -14.52 -2.14 13.23
N LEU A 234 -13.57 -2.27 12.30
CA LEU A 234 -12.76 -3.50 12.15
C LEU A 234 -11.88 -3.79 13.37
N LYS A 235 -11.38 -2.75 14.06
CA LYS A 235 -10.68 -2.89 15.35
C LYS A 235 -11.57 -3.47 16.45
N SER A 236 -12.88 -3.25 16.40
CA SER A 236 -13.82 -3.89 17.33
C SER A 236 -13.99 -5.39 17.07
N PHE A 237 -13.67 -5.86 15.86
CA PHE A 237 -13.71 -7.28 15.49
C PHE A 237 -12.39 -7.99 15.79
N ASP A 238 -11.27 -7.35 15.44
CA ASP A 238 -9.92 -7.81 15.78
C ASP A 238 -9.00 -6.61 16.10
N PRO A 239 -8.73 -6.33 17.39
CA PRO A 239 -7.89 -5.20 17.78
C PRO A 239 -6.40 -5.42 17.50
N LYS A 240 -5.97 -6.64 17.16
CA LYS A 240 -4.55 -6.97 16.90
C LYS A 240 -4.22 -6.91 15.41
N ASP A 241 -5.15 -7.32 14.55
CA ASP A 241 -5.01 -7.31 13.09
C ASP A 241 -6.32 -6.86 12.40
N PRO A 242 -6.71 -5.58 12.55
CA PRO A 242 -7.97 -5.08 12.00
C PRO A 242 -7.99 -5.08 10.46
N VAL A 243 -6.81 -4.98 9.83
CA VAL A 243 -6.70 -4.90 8.37
C VAL A 243 -6.70 -6.25 7.67
N LYS A 244 -6.72 -7.38 8.41
CA LYS A 244 -6.96 -8.71 7.80
C LYS A 244 -8.24 -8.77 6.99
N TYR A 245 -9.24 -7.99 7.41
CA TYR A 245 -10.55 -7.91 6.77
C TYR A 245 -10.53 -7.20 5.41
N ASP A 246 -9.41 -6.63 5.01
CA ASP A 246 -9.19 -6.17 3.63
C ASP A 246 -9.37 -7.34 2.64
N PHE A 247 -8.83 -8.53 2.94
CA PHE A 247 -9.03 -9.72 2.11
C PHE A 247 -10.50 -10.09 1.99
N SER A 248 -11.24 -10.01 3.09
CA SER A 248 -12.67 -10.31 3.15
C SER A 248 -13.48 -9.32 2.31
N LEU A 249 -13.34 -8.03 2.60
CA LEU A 249 -14.12 -6.97 1.95
C LEU A 249 -13.79 -6.85 0.46
N PHE A 250 -12.51 -6.92 0.10
CA PHE A 250 -12.07 -6.92 -1.29
C PHE A 250 -12.53 -8.17 -2.03
N GLY A 251 -12.35 -9.35 -1.44
CA GLY A 251 -12.74 -10.62 -2.03
C GLY A 251 -14.25 -10.71 -2.28
N ILE A 252 -15.06 -10.26 -1.33
CA ILE A 252 -16.51 -10.13 -1.49
C ILE A 252 -16.84 -9.22 -2.67
N GLY A 253 -16.22 -8.04 -2.74
CA GLY A 253 -16.51 -7.04 -3.76
C GLY A 253 -16.13 -7.47 -5.19
N VAL A 254 -15.01 -8.17 -5.33
CA VAL A 254 -14.53 -8.66 -6.65
C VAL A 254 -15.34 -9.86 -7.13
N ASN A 255 -15.67 -10.79 -6.23
CA ASN A 255 -16.39 -12.02 -6.59
C ASN A 255 -17.92 -11.84 -6.59
N LYS A 256 -18.44 -10.73 -6.06
CA LYS A 256 -19.87 -10.49 -5.82
C LYS A 256 -20.48 -11.56 -4.91
N ASP A 257 -19.76 -11.90 -3.84
CA ASP A 257 -20.14 -12.94 -2.87
C ASP A 257 -21.08 -12.41 -1.76
N LEU A 258 -21.78 -11.29 -2.01
CA LEU A 258 -22.78 -10.67 -1.11
C LEU A 258 -24.19 -11.12 -1.45
#